data_AF-A0A966S4A4-F1
#
_entry.id   AF-A0A966S4A4-F1
#
_cell.length_a   1.000
_cell.length_b   1.000
_cell.length_c   1.000
_cell.angle_alpha   90.00
_cell.angle_beta   90.00
_cell.angle_gamma   90.00
#
_symmetry.space_group_name_H-M   'P 1'
#
loop_
_entity.id
_entity.type
_entity.pdbx_description
1 polymer ?
#
loop_
_entity_poly.entity_id
_entity_poly.type
_entity_poly.pdbx_seq_one_letter_code
_entity_poly.pdbx_strand_id
1 'polypeptide(L)'
;MRGFFTRGGAVIAFVTSGRVNDHYRIVGAHTDSPGLFVKTAPEGQAFNFGTLEVEVYGSPLLNSWLDRDLDLAGHVVRRNGSLALFRTASPIARLPQLAIHLDRSVNENGVVLDKHAHLRPVWSTGSTAVTIRDLAAALAEVKPDDVVSVHAQLVDHQPASLLGVDASLLASGRLDNQLSCWAAVDAITKVENNSGVAVVALFDHEEVGS
;
A
#
# COMPACT_ATOMS: atom_id res chain seq x y z
N MET A 1 8.54 -15.37 27.52
CA MET A 1 9.29 -14.37 26.72
C MET A 1 8.42 -13.95 25.55
N ARG A 2 8.46 -12.65 25.20
CA ARG A 2 7.79 -12.08 24.02
C ARG A 2 8.83 -11.40 23.15
N GLY A 3 8.63 -11.42 21.84
CA GLY A 3 9.50 -10.74 20.91
C GLY A 3 8.91 -10.70 19.51
N PHE A 4 9.48 -9.87 18.66
CA PHE A 4 9.19 -9.84 17.24
C PHE A 4 10.45 -9.42 16.47
N PHE A 5 10.47 -9.70 15.18
CA PHE A 5 11.44 -9.12 14.26
C PHE A 5 10.76 -8.83 12.92
N THR A 6 11.39 -7.96 12.14
CA THR A 6 10.93 -7.62 10.79
C THR A 6 12.03 -7.90 9.78
N ARG A 7 11.64 -8.31 8.56
CA ARG A 7 12.58 -8.54 7.46
C ARG A 7 11.86 -8.39 6.12
N GLY A 8 12.27 -7.39 5.32
CA GLY A 8 11.77 -7.21 3.95
C GLY A 8 10.24 -7.17 3.88
N GLY A 9 9.61 -6.30 4.67
CA GLY A 9 8.14 -6.20 4.75
C GLY A 9 7.48 -7.18 5.72
N ALA A 10 8.06 -8.36 5.91
CA ALA A 10 7.50 -9.38 6.81
C ALA A 10 7.67 -9.03 8.30
N VAL A 11 6.71 -9.47 9.12
CA VAL A 11 6.73 -9.37 10.59
C VAL A 11 6.50 -10.74 11.20
N ILE A 12 7.43 -11.20 12.02
CA ILE A 12 7.28 -12.44 12.80
C ILE A 12 7.26 -12.08 14.28
N ALA A 13 6.14 -12.35 14.95
CA ALA A 13 5.96 -12.13 16.39
C ALA A 13 5.77 -13.47 17.11
N PHE A 14 6.26 -13.56 18.35
CA PHE A 14 6.15 -14.80 19.13
C PHE A 14 5.94 -14.55 20.63
N VAL A 15 5.24 -15.51 21.26
CA VAL A 15 5.06 -15.61 22.71
C VAL A 15 5.37 -17.03 23.15
N THR A 16 6.38 -17.19 24.01
CA THR A 16 6.79 -18.48 24.58
C THR A 16 6.72 -18.49 26.10
N SER A 17 6.39 -19.65 26.67
CA SER A 17 6.39 -19.91 28.11
C SER A 17 7.80 -19.88 28.74
N GLY A 18 8.87 -19.95 27.92
CA GLY A 18 10.26 -20.06 28.40
C GLY A 18 10.63 -21.44 28.95
N ARG A 19 9.71 -22.41 28.93
CA ARG A 19 9.97 -23.83 29.20
C ARG A 19 10.13 -24.59 27.89
N VAL A 20 10.55 -25.86 27.95
CA VAL A 20 10.49 -26.77 26.79
C VAL A 20 9.03 -26.79 26.32
N ASN A 21 8.79 -26.25 25.12
CA ASN A 21 7.47 -26.24 24.50
C ASN A 21 7.39 -27.45 23.57
N ASP A 22 6.28 -28.18 23.63
CA ASP A 22 6.03 -29.37 22.82
C ASP A 22 5.22 -29.07 21.55
N HIS A 23 4.71 -27.84 21.38
CA HIS A 23 3.91 -27.44 20.21
C HIS A 23 4.01 -25.95 19.85
N TYR A 24 3.70 -25.66 18.58
CA TYR A 24 3.55 -24.32 18.02
C TYR A 24 2.10 -24.07 17.61
N ARG A 25 1.63 -22.84 17.78
CA ARG A 25 0.38 -22.32 17.21
C ARG A 25 0.74 -21.14 16.33
N ILE A 26 0.62 -21.32 15.02
CA ILE A 26 1.07 -20.33 14.03
C ILE A 26 -0.16 -19.78 13.30
N VAL A 27 -0.28 -18.45 13.29
CA VAL A 27 -1.24 -17.73 12.45
C VAL A 27 -0.45 -17.02 11.34
N GLY A 28 -0.80 -17.32 10.09
CA GLY A 28 -0.23 -16.69 8.91
C GLY A 28 -1.19 -15.67 8.30
N ALA A 29 -0.66 -14.56 7.81
CA ALA A 29 -1.36 -13.60 6.94
C ALA A 29 -0.31 -12.87 6.06
N HIS A 30 -0.74 -11.93 5.23
CA HIS A 30 0.19 -11.12 4.43
C HIS A 30 -0.09 -9.61 4.50
N THR A 31 0.98 -8.84 4.39
CA THR A 31 1.05 -7.40 4.61
C THR A 31 0.90 -6.58 3.35
N ASP A 32 1.06 -7.19 2.18
CA ASP A 32 0.84 -6.54 0.91
C ASP A 32 -0.64 -6.57 0.48
N SER A 33 -0.95 -5.70 -0.45
CA SER A 33 -2.23 -5.66 -1.15
C SER A 33 -2.00 -5.23 -2.59
N PRO A 34 -2.86 -5.61 -3.54
CA PRO A 34 -2.74 -5.19 -4.93
C PRO A 34 -2.88 -3.68 -5.07
N GLY A 35 -2.13 -3.07 -5.98
CA GLY A 35 -2.21 -1.62 -6.18
C GLY A 35 -1.33 -1.04 -7.26
N LEU A 36 -1.20 0.28 -7.23
CA LEU A 36 -0.44 1.07 -8.20
C LEU A 36 0.85 1.59 -7.55
N PHE A 37 1.99 1.12 -8.04
CA PHE A 37 3.32 1.48 -7.55
C PHE A 37 3.97 2.48 -8.49
N VAL A 38 4.73 3.42 -7.94
CA VAL A 38 5.37 4.47 -8.71
C VAL A 38 6.67 3.94 -9.31
N LYS A 39 6.85 4.09 -10.63
CA LYS A 39 8.08 3.67 -11.33
C LYS A 39 9.28 4.53 -10.90
N THR A 40 10.50 4.08 -11.23
CA THR A 40 11.76 4.75 -10.81
C THR A 40 11.93 6.18 -11.36
N ALA A 41 11.43 6.46 -12.57
CA ALA A 41 11.43 7.79 -13.19
C ALA A 41 9.98 8.14 -13.57
N PRO A 42 9.15 8.50 -12.56
CA PRO A 42 7.72 8.48 -12.73
C PRO A 42 7.16 9.73 -13.40
N GLU A 43 7.89 10.84 -13.43
CA GLU A 43 7.36 12.11 -13.91
C GLU A 43 7.16 12.09 -15.43
N GLY A 44 5.90 12.22 -15.85
CA GLY A 44 5.50 12.39 -17.24
C GLY A 44 4.68 13.65 -17.45
N GLN A 45 4.34 13.92 -18.71
CA GLN A 45 3.40 14.97 -19.08
C GLN A 45 2.43 14.49 -20.17
N ALA A 46 1.20 15.01 -20.13
CA ALA A 46 0.21 14.85 -21.19
C ALA A 46 -0.77 16.03 -21.16
N PHE A 47 -1.01 16.67 -22.31
CA PHE A 47 -2.05 17.70 -22.47
C PHE A 47 -2.08 18.78 -21.38
N ASN A 48 -0.92 19.37 -21.03
CA ASN A 48 -0.75 20.35 -19.95
C ASN A 48 -1.07 19.83 -18.54
N PHE A 49 -1.00 18.53 -18.31
CA PHE A 49 -0.98 17.92 -16.98
C PHE A 49 0.36 17.25 -16.73
N GLY A 50 0.85 17.37 -15.50
CA GLY A 50 1.84 16.45 -14.98
C GLY A 50 1.15 15.12 -14.69
N THR A 51 1.83 14.03 -15.02
CA THR A 51 1.35 12.66 -14.80
C THR A 51 2.41 11.84 -14.07
N LEU A 52 1.97 10.77 -13.41
CA LEU A 52 2.86 9.77 -12.83
C LEU A 52 2.79 8.46 -13.62
N GLU A 53 3.95 7.89 -13.95
CA GLU A 53 4.08 6.53 -14.43
C GLU A 53 3.98 5.56 -13.26
N VAL A 54 3.02 4.65 -13.34
CA VAL A 54 2.82 3.60 -12.35
C VAL A 54 2.94 2.21 -12.96
N GLU A 55 3.25 1.24 -12.12
CA GLU A 55 3.19 -0.18 -12.40
C GLU A 55 2.11 -0.85 -11.56
N VAL A 56 1.57 -1.95 -12.09
CA VAL A 56 0.55 -2.74 -11.41
C VAL A 56 1.25 -3.78 -10.55
N TYR A 57 1.03 -3.72 -9.24
CA TYR A 57 1.48 -4.71 -8.27
C TYR A 57 0.32 -5.66 -7.93
N GLY A 58 0.57 -6.96 -8.05
CA GLY A 58 -0.47 -7.99 -7.91
C GLY A 58 -1.53 -7.92 -9.00
N SER A 59 -2.77 -8.27 -8.65
CA SER A 59 -3.91 -8.29 -9.58
C SER A 59 -5.08 -7.38 -9.14
N PRO A 60 -4.87 -6.06 -9.02
CA PRO A 60 -5.92 -5.15 -8.58
C PRO A 60 -7.06 -5.05 -9.61
N LEU A 61 -8.27 -4.80 -9.12
CA LEU A 61 -9.38 -4.37 -9.96
C LEU A 61 -9.12 -2.93 -10.45
N LEU A 62 -8.48 -2.79 -11.61
CA LEU A 62 -7.96 -1.49 -12.08
C LEU A 62 -9.03 -0.39 -12.17
N ASN A 63 -10.27 -0.74 -12.51
CA ASN A 63 -11.35 0.22 -12.60
C ASN A 63 -11.76 0.82 -11.24
N SER A 64 -11.48 0.15 -10.12
CA SER A 64 -11.81 0.68 -8.79
C SER A 64 -10.88 1.81 -8.33
N TRP A 65 -9.73 1.96 -8.99
CA TRP A 65 -8.76 3.04 -8.78
C TRP A 65 -9.12 4.33 -9.54
N LEU A 66 -10.05 4.26 -10.49
CA LEU A 66 -10.54 5.43 -11.21
C LEU A 66 -11.31 6.36 -10.27
N ASP A 67 -11.14 7.66 -10.49
CA ASP A 67 -11.77 8.76 -9.75
C ASP A 67 -11.59 8.67 -8.22
N ARG A 68 -10.46 8.10 -7.77
CA ARG A 68 -10.02 8.14 -6.38
C ARG A 68 -9.03 9.27 -6.15
N ASP A 69 -9.15 9.92 -4.99
CA ASP A 69 -8.13 10.84 -4.50
C ASP A 69 -7.03 10.01 -3.84
N LEU A 70 -5.79 10.15 -4.35
CA LEU A 70 -4.69 9.25 -4.03
C LEU A 70 -3.60 9.98 -3.26
N ASP A 71 -3.29 9.45 -2.09
CA ASP A 71 -2.07 9.72 -1.35
C ASP A 71 -0.88 9.01 -1.99
N LEU A 72 0.33 9.43 -1.61
CA LEU A 72 1.57 8.73 -1.86
C LEU A 72 2.14 8.22 -0.53
N ALA A 73 2.46 6.93 -0.45
CA ALA A 73 3.07 6.33 0.73
C ALA A 73 4.19 5.37 0.32
N GLY A 74 5.19 5.21 1.18
CA GLY A 74 6.30 4.31 0.87
C GLY A 74 7.48 4.45 1.79
N HIS A 75 8.66 4.13 1.27
CA HIS A 75 9.92 4.32 1.98
C HIS A 75 11.04 4.85 1.07
N VAL A 76 11.95 5.59 1.69
CA VAL A 76 13.25 5.92 1.12
C VAL A 76 14.29 4.92 1.62
N VAL A 77 15.16 4.46 0.72
CA VAL A 77 16.37 3.71 1.07
C VAL A 77 17.51 4.70 1.24
N ARG A 78 18.09 4.78 2.43
CA ARG A 78 19.22 5.67 2.71
C ARG A 78 20.54 5.03 2.28
N ARG A 79 21.57 5.85 2.09
CA ARG A 79 22.94 5.41 1.76
C ARG A 79 23.54 4.41 2.76
N ASN A 80 23.13 4.46 4.02
CA ASN A 80 23.55 3.52 5.06
C ASN A 80 22.73 2.20 5.07
N GLY A 81 21.82 2.00 4.11
CA GLY A 81 20.96 0.83 4.00
C GLY A 81 19.70 0.85 4.88
N SER A 82 19.53 1.86 5.74
CA SER A 82 18.31 1.99 6.56
C SER A 82 17.14 2.52 5.73
N LEU A 83 15.93 2.15 6.14
CA LEU A 83 14.68 2.63 5.54
C LEU A 83 14.13 3.82 6.34
N ALA A 84 13.46 4.76 5.67
CA ALA A 84 12.53 5.66 6.33
C ALA A 84 11.19 5.70 5.60
N LEU A 85 10.12 5.57 6.38
CA LEU A 85 8.76 5.61 5.90
C LEU A 85 8.32 7.05 5.66
N PHE A 86 7.45 7.24 4.68
CA PHE A 86 6.79 8.52 4.43
C PHE A 86 5.36 8.30 3.94
N ARG A 87 4.53 9.33 4.12
CA ARG A 87 3.20 9.43 3.54
C ARG A 87 2.81 10.89 3.35
N THR A 88 2.09 11.22 2.30
CA THR A 88 1.49 12.55 2.12
C THR A 88 0.37 12.79 3.13
N ALA A 89 0.23 14.01 3.63
CA ALA A 89 -0.85 14.38 4.56
C ALA A 89 -2.21 14.59 3.87
N SER A 90 -2.19 14.78 2.55
CA SER A 90 -3.35 15.04 1.70
C SER A 90 -3.15 14.35 0.34
N PRO A 91 -4.22 14.07 -0.42
CA PRO A 91 -4.09 13.43 -1.72
C PRO A 91 -3.35 14.35 -2.69
N ILE A 92 -2.50 13.77 -3.52
CA ILE A 92 -1.67 14.49 -4.50
C ILE A 92 -1.95 14.06 -5.94
N ALA A 93 -2.64 12.94 -6.14
CA ALA A 93 -2.88 12.39 -7.47
C ALA A 93 -4.32 11.89 -7.61
N ARG A 94 -4.78 11.82 -8.86
CA ARG A 94 -6.06 11.19 -9.22
C ARG A 94 -5.91 10.47 -10.54
N LEU A 95 -6.55 9.30 -10.66
CA LEU A 95 -6.65 8.60 -11.93
C LEU A 95 -8.01 8.89 -12.57
N PRO A 96 -8.12 9.80 -13.53
CA PRO A 96 -9.42 10.27 -14.01
C PRO A 96 -10.12 9.23 -14.90
N GLN A 97 -11.42 9.03 -14.70
CA GLN A 97 -12.25 8.23 -15.60
C GLN A 97 -12.65 9.02 -16.86
N LEU A 98 -12.69 8.35 -18.01
CA LEU A 98 -13.21 8.94 -19.24
C LEU A 98 -14.71 9.24 -19.12
N ALA A 99 -15.12 10.42 -19.56
CA ALA A 99 -16.53 10.81 -19.56
C ALA A 99 -17.35 9.91 -20.50
N ILE A 100 -18.52 9.43 -20.04
CA ILE A 100 -19.44 8.56 -20.79
C ILE A 100 -19.87 9.13 -22.15
N HIS A 101 -19.87 10.46 -22.32
CA HIS A 101 -20.21 11.08 -23.61
C HIS A 101 -19.21 10.71 -24.72
N LEU A 102 -17.98 10.37 -24.34
CA LEU A 102 -16.88 9.96 -25.21
C LEU A 102 -16.72 8.43 -25.29
N ASP A 103 -17.35 7.68 -24.38
CA ASP A 103 -17.54 6.22 -24.47
C ASP A 103 -18.96 5.85 -24.05
N ARG A 104 -19.88 5.95 -25.02
CA ARG A 104 -21.32 5.75 -24.78
C ARG A 104 -21.69 4.29 -24.50
N SER A 105 -20.78 3.36 -24.79
CA SER A 105 -21.00 1.91 -24.67
C SER A 105 -20.39 1.28 -23.42
N VAL A 106 -19.79 2.11 -22.54
CA VAL A 106 -19.03 1.64 -21.38
C VAL A 106 -19.87 0.85 -20.37
N ASN A 107 -21.17 1.15 -20.28
CA ASN A 107 -22.07 0.46 -19.36
C ASN A 107 -22.47 -0.94 -19.87
N GLU A 108 -22.45 -1.17 -21.19
CA GLU A 108 -22.70 -2.48 -21.79
C GLU A 108 -21.41 -3.33 -21.88
N ASN A 109 -20.30 -2.71 -22.25
CA ASN A 109 -19.03 -3.40 -22.52
C ASN A 109 -18.11 -3.53 -21.29
N GLY A 110 -18.40 -2.75 -20.25
CA GLY A 110 -17.51 -2.58 -19.11
C GLY A 110 -16.34 -1.62 -19.39
N VAL A 111 -15.68 -1.19 -18.33
CA VAL A 111 -14.51 -0.32 -18.41
C VAL A 111 -13.28 -1.14 -18.82
N VAL A 112 -12.81 -0.94 -20.05
CA VAL A 112 -11.59 -1.59 -20.57
C VAL A 112 -10.41 -0.63 -20.45
N LEU A 113 -9.45 -0.97 -19.59
CA LEU A 113 -8.27 -0.14 -19.33
C LEU A 113 -7.02 -0.74 -19.95
N ASP A 114 -6.34 0.05 -20.79
CA ASP A 114 -4.98 -0.23 -21.18
C ASP A 114 -4.03 0.19 -20.04
N LYS A 115 -3.18 -0.75 -19.60
CA LYS A 115 -2.31 -0.54 -18.44
C LYS A 115 -1.26 0.55 -18.66
N HIS A 116 -0.88 0.84 -19.90
CA HIS A 116 0.10 1.87 -20.21
C HIS A 116 -0.57 3.21 -20.50
N ALA A 117 -1.59 3.22 -21.35
CA ALA A 117 -2.21 4.45 -21.82
C ALA A 117 -3.14 5.07 -20.76
N HIS A 118 -3.86 4.23 -20.00
CA HIS A 118 -4.94 4.70 -19.13
C HIS A 118 -4.56 4.74 -17.64
N LEU A 119 -3.49 4.06 -17.20
CA LEU A 119 -3.02 4.12 -15.81
C LEU A 119 -1.93 5.18 -15.62
N ARG A 120 -2.28 6.45 -15.86
CA ARG A 120 -1.36 7.60 -15.68
C ARG A 120 -2.03 8.65 -14.80
N PRO A 121 -1.92 8.53 -13.46
CA PRO A 121 -2.52 9.49 -12.54
C PRO A 121 -2.03 10.90 -12.83
N VAL A 122 -2.95 11.86 -12.85
CA VAL A 122 -2.61 13.29 -12.92
C VAL A 122 -2.30 13.80 -11.52
N TRP A 123 -1.30 14.66 -11.39
CA TRP A 123 -0.86 15.19 -10.07
C TRP A 123 -0.53 16.68 -10.07
N SER A 124 -0.45 17.31 -11.25
CA SER A 124 -0.28 18.76 -11.36
C SER A 124 -0.88 19.28 -12.67
N THR A 125 -1.19 20.58 -12.70
CA THR A 125 -1.36 21.30 -13.96
C THR A 125 0.01 21.77 -14.44
N GLY A 126 0.33 21.50 -15.70
CA GLY A 126 1.63 21.81 -16.32
C GLY A 126 2.80 21.01 -15.75
N SER A 127 4.01 21.49 -16.04
CA SER A 127 5.26 20.95 -15.51
C SER A 127 5.46 21.34 -14.05
N THR A 128 5.75 20.37 -13.18
CA THR A 128 6.25 20.62 -11.83
C THR A 128 7.77 20.46 -11.79
N ALA A 129 8.44 21.31 -11.01
CA ALA A 129 9.87 21.16 -10.73
C ALA A 129 10.13 20.14 -9.60
N VAL A 130 9.09 19.80 -8.82
CA VAL A 130 9.19 18.85 -7.71
C VAL A 130 9.09 17.42 -8.25
N THR A 131 10.09 16.60 -7.94
CA THR A 131 10.07 15.16 -8.26
C THR A 131 9.51 14.34 -7.09
N ILE A 132 9.09 13.10 -7.35
CA ILE A 132 8.74 12.13 -6.31
C ILE A 132 9.90 11.90 -5.36
N ARG A 133 11.14 11.93 -5.86
CA ARG A 133 12.34 11.80 -5.03
C ARG A 133 12.46 12.96 -4.04
N ASP A 134 12.26 14.19 -4.49
CA ASP A 134 12.33 15.38 -3.62
C ASP A 134 11.21 15.38 -2.58
N LEU A 135 10.00 15.03 -3.01
CA LEU A 135 8.84 14.93 -2.13
C LEU A 135 9.04 13.85 -1.05
N ALA A 136 9.47 12.65 -1.45
CA ALA A 136 9.73 11.54 -0.52
C ALA A 136 10.86 11.87 0.46
N ALA A 137 11.94 12.51 0.00
CA ALA A 137 13.03 12.96 0.86
C ALA A 137 12.55 13.94 1.94
N ALA A 138 11.76 14.94 1.53
CA ALA A 138 11.20 15.93 2.45
C ALA A 138 10.26 15.30 3.48
N LEU A 139 9.33 14.43 3.04
CA LEU A 139 8.36 13.77 3.93
C LEU A 139 9.00 12.74 4.86
N ALA A 140 10.09 12.10 4.44
CA ALA A 140 10.85 11.14 5.24
C ALA A 140 11.86 11.81 6.19
N GLU A 141 11.98 13.16 6.14
CA GLU A 141 12.99 13.94 6.84
C GLU A 141 14.43 13.47 6.52
N VAL A 142 14.70 13.21 5.24
CA VAL A 142 15.99 12.73 4.73
C VAL A 142 16.59 13.75 3.77
N LYS A 143 17.91 13.99 3.88
CA LYS A 143 18.62 14.85 2.92
C LYS A 143 18.57 14.22 1.52
N PRO A 144 18.32 14.99 0.45
CA PRO A 144 18.27 14.46 -0.91
C PRO A 144 19.52 13.66 -1.31
N ASP A 145 20.72 14.03 -0.84
CA ASP A 145 21.98 13.34 -1.13
C ASP A 145 22.11 11.97 -0.44
N ASP A 146 21.32 11.72 0.60
CA ASP A 146 21.29 10.46 1.34
C ASP A 146 20.29 9.45 0.76
N VAL A 147 19.40 9.89 -0.14
CA VAL A 147 18.40 9.01 -0.80
C VAL A 147 19.04 8.24 -1.95
N VAL A 148 19.10 6.91 -1.80
CA VAL A 148 19.58 5.98 -2.84
C VAL A 148 18.44 5.59 -3.78
N SER A 149 17.29 5.23 -3.23
CA SER A 149 16.10 4.89 -4.00
C SER A 149 14.84 5.24 -3.22
N VAL A 150 13.73 5.33 -3.95
CA VAL A 150 12.39 5.54 -3.40
C VAL A 150 11.52 4.38 -3.88
N HIS A 151 10.81 3.77 -2.94
CA HIS A 151 9.77 2.81 -3.23
C HIS A 151 8.46 3.42 -2.73
N ALA A 152 7.52 3.66 -3.63
CA ALA A 152 6.29 4.37 -3.32
C ALA A 152 5.10 3.74 -4.04
N GLN A 153 3.95 3.82 -3.40
CA GLN A 153 2.67 3.40 -3.94
C GLN A 153 1.64 4.49 -3.77
N LEU A 154 0.65 4.46 -4.64
CA LEU A 154 -0.56 5.25 -4.49
C LEU A 154 -1.53 4.54 -3.55
N VAL A 155 -2.21 5.32 -2.73
CA VAL A 155 -3.12 4.81 -1.69
C VAL A 155 -4.40 5.62 -1.72
N ASP A 156 -5.56 4.98 -1.71
CA ASP A 156 -6.83 5.70 -1.54
C ASP A 156 -6.78 6.53 -0.24
N HIS A 157 -7.03 7.83 -0.38
CA HIS A 157 -7.08 8.77 0.73
C HIS A 157 -8.30 8.54 1.62
N GLN A 158 -9.37 7.94 1.08
CA GLN A 158 -10.59 7.68 1.85
C GLN A 158 -10.29 6.75 3.05
N PRO A 159 -10.54 7.19 4.30
CA PRO A 159 -10.31 6.35 5.47
C PRO A 159 -11.32 5.20 5.54
N ALA A 160 -10.96 4.16 6.30
CA ALA A 160 -11.91 3.11 6.65
C ALA A 160 -13.12 3.68 7.40
N SER A 161 -14.31 3.16 7.14
CA SER A 161 -15.53 3.59 7.80
C SER A 161 -16.51 2.44 8.03
N LEU A 162 -17.37 2.61 9.03
CA LEU A 162 -18.55 1.76 9.19
C LEU A 162 -19.65 2.27 8.27
N LEU A 163 -20.33 1.34 7.60
CA LEU A 163 -21.45 1.58 6.69
C LEU A 163 -22.70 0.82 7.16
N GLY A 164 -23.83 1.15 6.51
CA GLY A 164 -25.14 0.57 6.83
C GLY A 164 -25.93 1.44 7.79
N VAL A 165 -27.27 1.35 7.73
CA VAL A 165 -28.18 2.09 8.61
C VAL A 165 -27.92 1.77 10.09
N ASP A 166 -27.34 0.61 10.36
CA ASP A 166 -27.00 0.08 11.68
C ASP A 166 -25.48 0.00 11.95
N ALA A 167 -24.65 0.55 11.06
CA ALA A 167 -23.18 0.49 11.14
C ALA A 167 -22.60 -0.94 11.20
N SER A 168 -23.28 -1.94 10.63
CA SER A 168 -22.87 -3.36 10.67
C SER A 168 -21.78 -3.75 9.67
N LEU A 169 -21.45 -2.88 8.70
CA LEU A 169 -20.48 -3.19 7.64
C LEU A 169 -19.20 -2.36 7.81
N LEU A 170 -18.05 -2.95 7.51
CA LEU A 170 -16.76 -2.24 7.43
C LEU A 170 -16.37 -2.06 5.96
N ALA A 171 -16.13 -0.82 5.55
CA ALA A 171 -15.54 -0.50 4.25
C ALA A 171 -14.13 0.03 4.42
N SER A 172 -13.18 -0.58 3.71
CA SER A 172 -11.81 -0.12 3.65
C SER A 172 -11.11 -0.69 2.42
N GLY A 173 -10.13 0.03 1.90
CA GLY A 173 -9.13 -0.58 1.02
C GLY A 173 -8.22 -1.52 1.82
N ARG A 174 -7.62 -2.51 1.15
CA ARG A 174 -6.64 -3.44 1.74
C ARG A 174 -7.18 -4.35 2.85
N LEU A 175 -8.51 -4.53 2.93
CA LEU A 175 -9.08 -5.54 3.85
C LEU A 175 -8.42 -6.90 3.63
N ASP A 176 -8.20 -7.23 2.36
CA ASP A 176 -7.27 -8.27 1.93
C ASP A 176 -5.82 -7.74 1.98
N ASN A 177 -4.96 -8.17 2.91
CA ASN A 177 -5.22 -9.03 4.06
C ASN A 177 -4.89 -8.35 5.40
N GLN A 178 -4.99 -7.02 5.42
CA GLN A 178 -4.73 -6.23 6.62
C GLN A 178 -5.71 -6.53 7.75
N LEU A 179 -6.93 -6.98 7.43
CA LEU A 179 -7.90 -7.39 8.45
C LEU A 179 -7.39 -8.59 9.24
N SER A 180 -6.85 -9.61 8.58
CA SER A 180 -6.29 -10.78 9.25
C SER A 180 -4.98 -10.45 9.96
N CYS A 181 -4.14 -9.60 9.38
CA CYS A 181 -2.94 -9.08 10.06
C CYS A 181 -3.31 -8.40 11.38
N TRP A 182 -4.29 -7.51 11.36
CA TRP A 182 -4.78 -6.82 12.55
C TRP A 182 -5.32 -7.81 13.58
N ALA A 183 -6.18 -8.75 13.17
CA ALA A 183 -6.76 -9.75 14.07
C ALA A 183 -5.68 -10.65 14.69
N ALA A 184 -4.67 -11.06 13.92
CA ALA A 184 -3.55 -11.86 14.40
C ALA A 184 -2.69 -11.10 15.42
N VAL A 185 -2.38 -9.82 15.15
CA VAL A 185 -1.64 -8.95 16.08
C VAL A 185 -2.45 -8.71 17.36
N ASP A 186 -3.74 -8.43 17.25
CA ASP A 186 -4.63 -8.26 18.41
C ASP A 186 -4.67 -9.53 19.26
N ALA A 187 -4.79 -10.70 18.65
CA ALA A 187 -4.79 -11.98 19.35
C ALA A 187 -3.45 -12.27 20.07
N ILE A 188 -2.30 -12.12 19.39
CA ILE A 188 -1.00 -12.47 20.00
C ILE A 188 -0.60 -11.54 21.14
N THR A 189 -1.01 -10.27 21.10
CA THR A 189 -0.75 -9.32 22.20
C THR A 189 -1.50 -9.71 23.48
N LYS A 190 -2.69 -10.30 23.34
CA LYS A 190 -3.57 -10.75 24.44
C LYS A 190 -3.29 -12.16 24.96
N VAL A 191 -2.30 -12.88 24.42
CA VAL A 191 -1.97 -14.23 24.89
C VAL A 191 -1.53 -14.20 26.36
N GLU A 192 -2.24 -14.93 27.22
CA GLU A 192 -1.90 -15.17 28.62
C GLU A 192 -1.78 -16.68 28.89
N ASN A 193 -0.97 -17.09 29.86
CA ASN A 193 -0.84 -18.49 30.32
C ASN A 193 -0.65 -19.52 29.16
N ASN A 194 0.25 -19.23 28.22
CA ASN A 194 0.51 -20.12 27.09
C ASN A 194 1.30 -21.37 27.50
N SER A 195 0.80 -22.57 27.16
CA SER A 195 1.48 -23.85 27.36
C SER A 195 2.46 -24.23 26.23
N GLY A 196 2.54 -23.45 25.14
CA GLY A 196 3.44 -23.70 24.00
C GLY A 196 4.11 -22.42 23.46
N VAL A 197 4.37 -22.40 22.14
CA VAL A 197 4.83 -21.20 21.41
C VAL A 197 3.71 -20.69 20.49
N ALA A 198 3.24 -19.47 20.73
CA ALA A 198 2.35 -18.79 19.80
C ALA A 198 3.20 -17.94 18.84
N VAL A 199 2.89 -18.00 17.55
CA VAL A 199 3.60 -17.27 16.49
C VAL A 199 2.57 -16.60 15.58
N VAL A 200 2.84 -15.36 15.22
CA VAL A 200 2.17 -14.66 14.12
C VAL A 200 3.23 -14.41 13.06
N ALA A 201 2.95 -14.85 11.83
CA ALA A 201 3.82 -14.68 10.67
C ALA A 201 3.08 -13.89 9.58
N LEU A 202 3.45 -12.63 9.42
CA LEU A 202 2.88 -11.74 8.41
C LEU A 202 3.89 -11.59 7.30
N PHE A 203 3.59 -12.11 6.11
CA PHE A 203 4.52 -12.12 4.97
C PHE A 203 4.23 -10.97 4.01
N ASP A 204 5.23 -10.56 3.25
CA ASP A 204 5.06 -9.62 2.14
C ASP A 204 5.08 -10.41 0.83
N HIS A 205 4.66 -9.80 -0.28
CA HIS A 205 4.71 -10.40 -1.63
C HIS A 205 3.75 -11.55 -1.93
N GLU A 206 2.71 -11.79 -1.13
CA GLU A 206 1.73 -12.84 -1.42
C GLU A 206 1.03 -12.61 -2.77
N GLU A 207 0.68 -11.35 -3.05
CA GLU A 207 -0.10 -10.96 -4.24
C GLU A 207 0.66 -11.12 -5.56
N VAL A 208 1.97 -11.41 -5.47
CA VAL A 208 2.87 -11.61 -6.62
C VAL A 208 3.57 -12.97 -6.61
N GLY A 209 3.14 -13.91 -5.75
CA GLY A 209 3.60 -15.30 -5.76
C GLY A 209 4.40 -15.76 -4.52
N SER A 210 4.43 -14.96 -3.45
CA SER A 210 5.19 -15.18 -2.20
C SER A 210 6.72 -15.25 -2.40
#